data_AF-A0A847H7M4-F1
#
_entry.id   AF-A0A847H7M4-F1
#
_cell.length_a   1.000
_cell.length_b   1.000
_cell.length_c   1.000
_cell.angle_alpha   90.00
_cell.angle_beta   90.00
_cell.angle_gamma   90.00
#
_symmetry.space_group_name_H-M   'P 1'
#
loop_
_entity.id
_entity.type
_entity.pdbx_description
1 polymer ?
#
loop_
_entity_poly.entity_id
_entity_poly.type
_entity_poly.pdbx_seq_one_letter_code
_entity_poly.pdbx_strand_id
1 'polypeptide(L)' 'MIQSAMLPFKITLKSPGEVFFRVDSFEIYWYGVMIALGFVAALGATLWAARREKIDPERVLNLSALLLIGG' A
#
# COMPACT_ATOMS: atom_id res chain seq x y z
N MET A 1 5.99 40.42 32.21
CA MET A 1 7.14 39.50 32.07
C MET A 1 6.68 38.09 32.36
N ILE A 2 6.21 37.35 31.35
CA ILE A 2 6.12 35.88 31.43
C ILE A 2 6.72 35.39 30.11
N GLN A 3 7.90 34.76 30.24
CA GLN A 3 8.70 34.26 29.14
C GLN A 3 8.04 32.96 28.65
N SER A 4 7.44 33.00 27.46
CA SER A 4 6.94 31.81 26.78
C SER A 4 8.11 30.87 26.52
N ALA A 5 8.14 29.72 27.22
CA ALA A 5 9.14 28.69 27.02
C ALA A 5 9.05 28.17 25.57
N MET A 6 10.03 28.59 24.76
CA MET A 6 10.20 28.17 23.37
C MET A 6 10.75 26.74 23.39
N LEU A 7 9.92 25.75 23.06
CA LEU A 7 10.35 24.36 22.93
C LEU A 7 11.43 24.26 21.82
N PRO A 8 12.64 23.72 22.10
CA PRO A 8 13.76 23.74 21.15
C PRO A 8 13.64 22.70 20.02
N PHE A 9 12.50 22.04 19.84
CA PHE A 9 12.35 20.91 18.92
C PHE A 9 11.50 21.29 17.70
N LYS A 10 12.15 21.75 16.63
CA LYS A 10 11.52 22.02 15.33
C LYS A 10 11.68 20.81 14.41
N ILE A 11 10.77 19.83 14.50
CA ILE A 11 10.74 18.69 13.57
C ILE A 11 10.18 19.19 12.23
N THR A 12 11.02 19.23 11.20
CA THR A 12 10.56 19.49 9.83
C THR A 12 10.38 18.15 9.13
N LEU A 13 9.14 17.70 9.00
CA LEU A 13 8.80 16.46 8.28
C LEU A 13 9.02 16.66 6.78
N LYS A 14 10.06 16.05 6.23
CA LYS A 14 10.29 16.03 4.78
C LYS A 14 9.49 14.87 4.19
N SER A 15 8.38 15.16 3.52
CA SER A 15 7.65 14.12 2.78
C SER A 15 8.48 13.66 1.57
N PRO A 16 8.42 12.37 1.22
CA PRO A 16 9.19 11.81 0.10
C PRO A 16 8.72 12.27 -1.29
N GLY A 17 7.72 13.15 -1.40
CA GLY A 17 7.07 13.52 -2.65
C GLY A 17 5.96 12.54 -3.05
N GLU A 18 5.18 12.88 -4.09
CA GLU A 18 4.03 12.07 -4.54
C GLU A 18 4.44 10.93 -5.49
N VAL A 19 5.50 11.17 -6.26
CA VAL A 19 6.01 10.22 -7.27
C VAL A 19 7.04 9.29 -6.64
N PHE A 20 6.78 7.99 -6.73
CA PHE A 20 7.70 6.93 -6.33
C PHE A 20 8.80 6.74 -7.36
N PHE A 21 8.43 6.66 -8.63
CA PHE A 21 9.34 6.40 -9.74
C PHE A 21 8.85 7.08 -11.03
N ARG A 22 9.77 7.65 -11.80
CA ARG A 22 9.47 8.27 -13.10
C ARG A 22 10.37 7.68 -14.18
N VAL A 23 9.78 7.28 -15.30
CA VAL A 23 10.48 6.92 -16.54
C VAL A 23 9.94 7.79 -17.66
N ASP A 24 10.71 8.79 -18.07
CA ASP A 24 10.33 9.84 -19.03
C ASP A 24 8.94 10.43 -18.76
N SER A 25 7.90 9.95 -19.47
CA SER A 25 6.50 10.42 -19.35
C SER A 25 5.62 9.53 -18.47
N PHE A 26 6.14 8.43 -17.93
CA PHE A 26 5.41 7.50 -17.08
C PHE A 26 5.76 7.73 -15.61
N GLU A 27 4.75 8.06 -14.80
CA GLU A 27 4.89 8.32 -13.37
C GLU A 27 4.17 7.24 -12.56
N ILE A 28 4.89 6.63 -11.62
CA ILE A 28 4.34 5.73 -10.61
C ILE A 28 4.24 6.53 -9.31
N TYR A 29 3.03 6.66 -8.79
CA TYR A 29 2.76 7.36 -7.54
C TYR A 29 2.81 6.43 -6.33
N TRP A 30 3.20 6.96 -5.17
CA TRP A 30 3.26 6.21 -3.93
C TRP A 30 1.92 5.57 -3.53
N TYR A 31 0.79 6.24 -3.80
CA TYR A 31 -0.53 5.68 -3.47
C TYR A 31 -0.81 4.39 -4.27
N GLY A 32 -0.39 4.33 -5.53
CA GLY A 32 -0.53 3.14 -6.37
C GLY A 32 0.33 1.98 -5.86
N VAL A 33 1.56 2.29 -5.42
CA VAL A 33 2.43 1.30 -4.78
C VAL A 33 1.80 0.73 -3.51
N MET A 34 1.23 1.59 -2.66
CA MET A 34 0.54 1.16 -1.44
C MET A 34 -0.68 0.27 -1.74
N ILE A 35 -1.47 0.61 -2.75
CA ILE A 35 -2.62 -0.19 -3.18
C ILE A 35 -2.16 -1.57 -3.67
N ALA A 36 -1.15 -1.62 -4.54
CA ALA A 36 -0.61 -2.86 -5.07
C ALA A 36 -0.05 -3.75 -3.96
N LEU A 37 0.70 -3.18 -3.01
CA LEU A 37 1.22 -3.90 -1.85
C LEU A 37 0.09 -4.44 -0.97
N GLY A 38 -0.95 -3.63 -0.71
CA GLY A 38 -2.13 -4.06 0.04
C GLY A 38 -2.86 -5.23 -0.64
N PHE A 39 -3.05 -5.16 -1.95
CA PHE A 39 -3.67 -6.23 -2.73
C PHE A 39 -2.85 -7.52 -2.68
N VAL A 40 -1.54 -7.46 -2.90
CA VAL A 40 -0.65 -8.63 -2.85
C VAL A 40 -0.61 -9.24 -1.45
N ALA A 41 -0.55 -8.42 -0.40
CA ALA A 41 -0.56 -8.89 0.98
C ALA A 41 -1.89 -9.59 1.33
N ALA A 42 -3.02 -9.00 0.94
CA ALA A 42 -4.34 -9.59 1.13
C ALA A 42 -4.48 -10.92 0.38
N LEU A 43 -4.09 -10.96 -0.90
CA LEU A 43 -4.11 -12.16 -1.72
C LEU A 43 -3.27 -13.28 -1.10
N GLY A 44 -2.04 -12.96 -0.67
CA GLY A 44 -1.16 -13.92 0.00
C GLY A 44 -1.77 -14.47 1.29
N ALA A 45 -2.38 -13.61 2.11
CA ALA A 45 -3.06 -14.01 3.33
C ALA A 45 -4.28 -14.92 3.04
N THR A 46 -5.09 -14.59 2.04
CA THR A 46 -6.25 -15.39 1.62
C THR A 46 -5.81 -16.74 1.06
N LEU A 47 -4.76 -16.79 0.25
CA LEU A 47 -4.20 -18.05 -0.26
C LEU A 47 -3.66 -18.93 0.88
N TRP A 48 -2.99 -18.31 1.86
CA TRP A 48 -2.51 -19.02 3.04
C TRP A 48 -3.66 -19.61 3.87
N ALA A 49 -4.73 -18.84 4.09
CA ALA A 49 -5.94 -19.32 4.76
C ALA A 49 -6.63 -20.44 3.96
N ALA A 50 -6.79 -20.27 2.65
CA ALA A 50 -7.41 -21.25 1.76
C ALA A 50 -6.70 -22.61 1.82
N ARG A 51 -5.36 -22.60 1.84
CA ARG A 51 -4.57 -23.83 2.00
C ARG A 51 -4.82 -24.53 3.34
N ARG A 52 -5.08 -23.79 4.42
CA ARG A 52 -5.41 -24.37 5.74
C ARG A 52 -6.81 -24.97 5.75
N GLU A 53 -7.75 -24.34 5.07
CA GLU A 53 -9.15 -24.76 5.02
C GLU A 53 -9.46 -25.76 3.89
N LYS A 54 -8.44 -26.21 3.13
CA LYS A 54 -8.58 -27.07 1.94
C LYS A 54 -9.49 -26.47 0.86
N ILE A 55 -9.55 -25.14 0.81
CA ILE A 55 -10.18 -24.41 -0.29
C ILE A 55 -9.21 -24.41 -1.46
N ASP A 56 -9.74 -24.66 -2.66
CA ASP A 56 -8.99 -24.62 -3.89
C ASP A 56 -8.37 -23.22 -4.13
N PRO A 57 -7.03 -23.10 -4.16
CA PRO A 57 -6.34 -21.84 -4.41
C PRO A 57 -6.71 -21.21 -5.76
N GLU A 58 -7.08 -22.01 -6.75
CA GLU A 58 -7.44 -21.52 -8.08
C GLU A 58 -8.71 -20.67 -8.05
N ARG A 59 -9.67 -21.03 -7.19
CA ARG A 59 -10.86 -20.20 -6.94
C ARG A 59 -10.51 -18.85 -6.33
N VAL A 60 -9.57 -18.82 -5.39
CA VAL A 60 -9.11 -17.58 -4.77
C VAL A 60 -8.48 -16.66 -5.81
N LEU A 61 -7.61 -17.20 -6.67
CA LEU A 61 -6.99 -16.44 -7.75
C LEU A 61 -8.03 -15.90 -8.74
N ASN A 62 -9.00 -16.72 -9.16
CA ASN A 62 -10.07 -16.31 -10.07
C ASN A 62 -10.93 -15.16 -9.49
N LEU A 63 -11.30 -15.26 -8.21
CA LEU A 63 -12.04 -14.20 -7.52
C LEU A 63 -11.21 -12.91 -7.38
N SER A 64 -9.91 -13.05 -7.12
CA SER A 64 -9.01 -11.91 -6.95
C SER A 64 -8.78 -11.20 -8.29
N ALA A 65 -8.67 -11.95 -9.38
CA ALA A 65 -8.61 -11.39 -10.74
C ALA A 65 -9.91 -10.68 -11.12
N LEU A 66 -11.07 -11.27 -10.78
CA LEU A 66 -12.37 -10.64 -10.98
C LEU A 66 -12.48 -9.33 -10.19
N LEU A 67 -12.04 -9.30 -8.94
CA LEU A 67 -12.05 -8.11 -8.09
C LEU A 67 -11.13 -7.01 -8.65
N LEU A 68 -9.94 -7.38 -9.12
CA LEU A 68 -8.99 -6.43 -9.71
C LEU A 68 -9.52 -5.80 -11.01
N ILE A 69 -10.22 -6.56 -11.84
CA ILE A 69 -10.82 -6.08 -13.10
C ILE A 69 -12.11 -5.31 -12.84
N GLY A 70 -12.93 -5.78 -11.90
CA GLY A 70 -14.25 -5.23 -11.58
C GLY A 70 -14.20 -3.89 -10.86
N GLY A 71 -13.19 -3.67 -10.01
CA GLY A 71 -13.09 -2.51 -9.14
C GLY A 71 -13.92 -2.68 -7.86
#